data_AF-A0A0Q5FJ79-F1
#
_entry.id   AF-A0A0Q5FJ79-F1
#
_cell.length_a   1.000
_cell.length_b   1.000
_cell.length_c   1.000
_cell.angle_alpha   90.00
_cell.angle_beta   90.00
_cell.angle_gamma   90.00
#
_symmetry.space_group_name_H-M   'P 1'
#
loop_
_entity.id
_entity.type
_entity.pdbx_description
1 polymer ?
#
loop_
_entity_poly.entity_id
_entity_poly.type
_entity_poly.pdbx_seq_one_letter_code
_entity_poly.pdbx_strand_id
1 'polypeptide(L)'
;MAGAARVGFCSNPVRLTGSSATMNPQTGEVIREFVAETQPDGISYTRCGNRRARRCESCSHEYKGDTWHMIMAGAAGGMKGVPDGVGEHPMAFVTLTAPSFGAVHSLAGSRRRGTCVHGKPRGCFCNHRDDDGLLGEPLCEECYDYVGHVVWQYFAPELWRRFTIQLRRQLAYELGMTQKAAAEIVRVQLAKVAEFQRRGAVHFHAIIRLDGVSPTEQFPPAPDEVTEACLIAAVQKSSRRVAYEAPAVRGEASARVLRWGAQIDVQPIVRREGLDGTLSDRAVAAYIAKYATKATEDLSSGSRDRPHVKAIKATAELIAEENGPESPYALLGKRSHMLGFRGHFSSKSRRYSVTLGSLRGARRAWRLARTVERAKEKGYDVDEVLVVGSWSFAGMGWRNEGDRALAIEAARAAREWRDARRVRFESQRGKSDA
;
A
#
# COMPACT_ATOMS: atom_id res chain seq x y z
N MET A 1 16.80 24.43 -13.00
CA MET A 1 15.65 23.49 -12.92
C MET A 1 15.77 22.18 -13.73
N ALA A 2 16.66 22.07 -14.72
CA ALA A 2 16.76 20.84 -15.53
C ALA A 2 17.05 19.56 -14.73
N GLY A 3 17.81 19.64 -13.62
CA GLY A 3 18.03 18.53 -12.68
C GLY A 3 16.75 18.07 -11.99
N ALA A 4 15.98 19.01 -11.44
CA ALA A 4 14.67 18.74 -10.82
C ALA A 4 13.69 18.10 -11.80
N ALA A 5 13.57 18.62 -13.02
CA ALA A 5 12.70 18.03 -14.05
C ALA A 5 13.12 16.59 -14.42
N ARG A 6 14.43 16.30 -14.50
CA ARG A 6 14.96 14.96 -14.81
C ARG A 6 14.57 13.92 -13.75
N VAL A 7 14.59 14.30 -12.48
CA VAL A 7 14.09 13.46 -11.39
C VAL A 7 12.60 13.65 -11.12
N GLY A 8 11.84 14.20 -12.08
CA GLY A 8 10.40 14.43 -12.01
C GLY A 8 9.98 15.18 -10.74
N PHE A 9 10.77 16.17 -10.33
CA PHE A 9 10.52 17.04 -9.18
C PHE A 9 10.46 16.28 -7.84
N CYS A 10 11.36 15.31 -7.66
CA CYS A 10 11.57 14.68 -6.37
C CYS A 10 12.05 15.71 -5.34
N SER A 11 11.43 15.78 -4.16
CA SER A 11 11.80 16.74 -3.11
C SER A 11 13.01 16.31 -2.27
N ASN A 12 13.41 15.05 -2.36
CA ASN A 12 14.53 14.50 -1.60
C ASN A 12 15.30 13.46 -2.43
N PRO A 13 15.84 13.81 -3.61
CA PRO A 13 16.45 12.85 -4.54
C PRO A 13 17.66 12.15 -3.93
N VAL A 14 18.03 11.00 -4.48
CA VAL A 14 19.30 10.34 -4.18
C VAL A 14 20.37 11.03 -5.03
N ARG A 15 21.49 11.40 -4.42
CA ARG A 15 22.66 11.96 -5.07
C ARG A 15 23.64 10.85 -5.41
N LEU A 16 24.16 10.88 -6.63
CA LEU A 16 25.07 9.88 -7.16
C LEU A 16 26.28 10.56 -7.80
N THR A 17 27.48 9.99 -7.62
CA THR A 17 28.69 10.32 -8.40
C THR A 17 28.99 9.20 -9.39
N GLY A 18 29.81 9.48 -10.40
CA GLY A 18 30.15 8.53 -11.46
C GLY A 18 29.59 8.91 -12.82
N SER A 19 29.49 7.93 -13.72
CA SER A 19 29.25 8.18 -15.14
C SER A 19 28.36 7.13 -15.78
N SER A 20 27.85 7.47 -16.97
CA SER A 20 27.18 6.51 -17.84
C SER A 20 27.49 6.79 -19.30
N ALA A 21 27.73 5.73 -20.07
CA ALA A 21 27.84 5.75 -21.52
C ALA A 21 26.59 5.14 -22.15
N THR A 22 26.03 5.83 -23.15
CA THR A 22 25.03 5.32 -24.07
C THR A 22 25.74 4.96 -25.36
N MET A 23 25.67 3.71 -25.77
CA MET A 23 26.39 3.18 -26.92
C MET A 23 25.46 2.40 -27.85
N ASN A 24 25.81 2.34 -29.12
CA ASN A 24 25.23 1.39 -30.06
C ASN A 24 25.73 -0.01 -29.69
N PRO A 25 24.85 -0.95 -29.31
CA PRO A 25 25.26 -2.28 -28.86
C PRO A 25 25.84 -3.15 -29.97
N GLN A 26 25.56 -2.84 -31.25
CA GLN A 26 26.03 -3.62 -32.40
C GLN A 26 27.44 -3.19 -32.82
N THR A 27 27.72 -1.89 -32.83
CA THR A 27 29.00 -1.34 -33.28
C THR A 27 29.96 -1.03 -32.14
N GLY A 28 29.45 -0.89 -30.91
CA GLY A 28 30.20 -0.39 -29.75
C GLY A 28 30.40 1.13 -29.76
N GLU A 29 29.87 1.84 -30.76
CA GLU A 29 30.02 3.30 -30.87
C GLU A 29 29.37 4.03 -29.70
N VAL A 30 30.10 4.92 -29.03
CA VAL A 30 29.57 5.74 -27.94
C VAL A 30 28.80 6.94 -28.51
N ILE A 31 27.48 6.87 -28.42
CA ILE A 31 26.54 7.91 -28.88
C ILE A 31 26.56 9.09 -27.91
N ARG A 32 26.66 8.81 -26.61
CA ARG A 32 26.61 9.83 -25.58
C ARG A 32 27.28 9.37 -24.31
N GLU A 33 28.13 10.22 -23.77
CA GLU A 33 28.65 10.07 -22.41
C GLU A 33 27.97 11.05 -21.45
N PHE A 34 27.87 10.64 -20.19
CA PHE A 34 27.44 11.47 -19.08
C PHE A 34 28.40 11.25 -17.92
N VAL A 35 28.96 12.34 -17.39
CA VAL A 35 29.87 12.33 -16.24
C VAL A 35 29.30 13.27 -15.20
N ALA A 36 29.05 12.78 -13.99
CA ALA A 36 28.39 13.55 -12.93
C ALA A 36 29.18 14.79 -12.52
N GLU A 37 30.51 14.67 -12.50
CA GLU A 37 31.45 15.72 -12.10
C GLU A 37 31.38 16.94 -13.03
N THR A 38 30.95 16.75 -14.28
CA THR A 38 30.78 17.83 -15.28
C THR A 38 29.45 18.58 -15.14
N GLN A 39 28.54 18.09 -14.30
CA GLN A 39 27.26 18.77 -14.06
C GLN A 39 27.46 19.93 -13.06
N PRO A 40 26.54 20.92 -13.04
CA PRO A 40 26.68 22.10 -12.16
C PRO A 40 26.91 21.80 -10.67
N ASP A 41 26.38 20.67 -10.19
CA ASP A 41 26.54 20.23 -8.80
C ASP A 41 27.66 19.20 -8.58
N GLY A 42 28.33 18.78 -9.65
CA GLY A 42 29.29 17.65 -9.63
C GLY A 42 28.65 16.30 -9.31
N ILE A 43 27.31 16.20 -9.36
CA ILE A 43 26.55 15.00 -9.01
C ILE A 43 25.38 14.78 -9.98
N SER A 44 24.95 13.54 -10.06
CA SER A 44 23.70 13.11 -10.69
C SER A 44 22.62 12.90 -9.64
N TYR A 45 21.37 13.08 -10.03
CA TYR A 45 20.22 12.88 -9.16
C TYR A 45 19.35 11.76 -9.70
N THR A 46 18.85 10.91 -8.81
CA THR A 46 17.76 9.96 -9.12
C THR A 46 16.62 10.09 -8.11
N ARG A 47 15.43 9.64 -8.51
CA ARG A 47 14.22 9.70 -7.67
C ARG A 47 14.42 8.86 -6.41
N CYS A 48 13.96 9.36 -5.26
CA CYS A 48 14.09 8.63 -3.99
C CYS A 48 13.17 7.42 -3.86
N GLY A 49 12.14 7.31 -4.71
CA GLY A 49 11.21 6.20 -4.69
C GLY A 49 10.38 6.08 -3.41
N ASN A 50 10.37 7.11 -2.55
CA ASN A 50 9.67 7.05 -1.28
C ASN A 50 8.16 7.08 -1.49
N ARG A 51 7.44 6.09 -0.95
CA ARG A 51 5.98 5.97 -1.07
C ARG A 51 5.19 6.99 -0.24
N ARG A 52 5.81 7.63 0.76
CA ARG A 52 5.13 8.50 1.74
C ARG A 52 5.07 9.94 1.22
N ALA A 53 3.87 10.48 1.03
CA ALA A 53 3.68 11.82 0.46
C ALA A 53 4.37 12.91 1.29
N ARG A 54 4.32 12.78 2.62
CA ARG A 54 5.01 13.69 3.56
C ARG A 54 6.54 13.71 3.41
N ARG A 55 7.14 12.63 2.91
CA ARG A 55 8.60 12.56 2.63
C ARG A 55 8.91 13.07 1.22
N CYS A 56 8.12 12.64 0.25
CA CYS A 56 8.25 13.07 -1.14
C CYS A 56 6.93 12.85 -1.88
N GLU A 57 6.18 13.94 -2.09
CA GLU A 57 4.87 13.89 -2.73
C GLU A 57 4.97 13.40 -4.19
N SER A 58 5.97 13.87 -4.94
CA SER A 58 6.17 13.45 -6.34
C SER A 58 6.41 11.95 -6.49
N CYS A 59 7.29 11.36 -5.66
CA CYS A 59 7.57 9.92 -5.72
C CYS A 59 6.39 9.11 -5.18
N SER A 60 5.73 9.60 -4.13
CA SER A 60 4.52 8.98 -3.58
C SER A 60 3.39 8.94 -4.60
N HIS A 61 3.17 10.02 -5.36
CA HIS A 61 2.17 10.08 -6.41
C HIS A 61 2.45 9.07 -7.54
N GLU A 62 3.71 8.94 -7.97
CA GLU A 62 4.08 7.93 -8.96
C GLU A 62 3.85 6.50 -8.43
N TYR A 63 4.25 6.24 -7.18
CA TYR A 63 4.00 4.95 -6.52
C TYR A 63 2.50 4.64 -6.40
N LYS A 64 1.68 5.65 -6.09
CA LYS A 64 0.22 5.53 -6.05
C LYS A 64 -0.34 5.13 -7.41
N GLY A 65 0.12 5.79 -8.47
CA GLY A 65 -0.25 5.46 -9.84
C GLY A 65 0.11 4.02 -10.19
N ASP A 66 1.34 3.58 -9.89
CA ASP A 66 1.74 2.20 -10.17
C ASP A 66 0.91 1.18 -9.38
N THR A 67 0.62 1.49 -8.12
CA THR A 67 -0.21 0.62 -7.29
C THR A 67 -1.65 0.58 -7.78
N TRP A 68 -2.20 1.71 -8.23
CA TRP A 68 -3.50 1.77 -8.88
C TRP A 68 -3.54 0.88 -10.11
N HIS A 69 -2.60 1.05 -11.05
CA HIS A 69 -2.53 0.24 -12.27
C HIS A 69 -2.41 -1.26 -11.95
N MET A 70 -1.61 -1.62 -10.93
CA MET A 70 -1.44 -3.00 -10.50
C MET A 70 -2.73 -3.60 -9.91
N ILE A 71 -3.43 -2.85 -9.06
CA ILE A 71 -4.66 -3.33 -8.41
C ILE A 71 -5.80 -3.39 -9.43
N MET A 72 -5.98 -2.33 -10.22
CA MET A 72 -6.99 -2.23 -11.28
C MET A 72 -6.86 -3.34 -12.30
N ALA A 73 -5.64 -3.59 -12.81
CA ALA A 73 -5.44 -4.66 -13.79
C ALA A 73 -5.86 -6.03 -13.23
N GLY A 74 -5.66 -6.28 -11.93
CA GLY A 74 -6.10 -7.53 -11.29
C GLY A 74 -7.54 -7.54 -10.78
N ALA A 75 -8.23 -6.41 -10.77
CA ALA A 75 -9.62 -6.34 -10.34
C ALA A 75 -10.55 -6.32 -11.56
N ALA A 76 -10.30 -5.39 -12.48
CA ALA A 76 -11.16 -5.14 -13.63
C ALA A 76 -10.71 -5.85 -14.91
N GLY A 77 -9.45 -6.31 -14.98
CA GLY A 77 -8.91 -6.83 -16.24
C GLY A 77 -8.74 -5.76 -17.32
N GLY A 78 -8.59 -6.21 -18.58
CA GLY A 78 -8.61 -5.37 -19.78
C GLY A 78 -7.43 -4.42 -19.96
N MET A 79 -6.40 -4.51 -19.10
CA MET A 79 -5.27 -3.60 -19.13
C MET A 79 -3.97 -4.25 -18.68
N LYS A 80 -2.86 -3.70 -19.17
CA LYS A 80 -1.49 -4.10 -18.78
C LYS A 80 -1.23 -5.61 -18.94
N GLY A 81 -1.85 -6.25 -19.94
CA GLY A 81 -1.67 -7.68 -20.20
C GLY A 81 -2.48 -8.60 -19.28
N VAL A 82 -3.43 -8.06 -18.51
CA VAL A 82 -4.46 -8.86 -17.85
C VAL A 82 -5.71 -8.88 -18.74
N PRO A 83 -6.28 -10.06 -19.08
CA PRO A 83 -7.47 -10.17 -19.93
C PRO A 83 -8.69 -9.48 -19.32
N ASP A 84 -9.65 -9.07 -20.16
CA ASP A 84 -10.89 -8.42 -19.72
C ASP A 84 -11.79 -9.36 -18.89
N GLY A 85 -11.80 -10.66 -19.21
CA GLY A 85 -12.59 -11.67 -18.50
C GLY A 85 -12.23 -11.83 -17.01
N VAL A 86 -11.09 -11.30 -16.55
CA VAL A 86 -10.75 -11.28 -15.11
C VAL A 86 -11.77 -10.52 -14.27
N GLY A 87 -12.44 -9.51 -14.85
CA GLY A 87 -13.50 -8.77 -14.18
C GLY A 87 -14.75 -9.60 -13.85
N GLU A 88 -14.92 -10.75 -14.50
CA GLU A 88 -16.04 -11.69 -14.28
C GLU A 88 -15.73 -12.73 -13.20
N HIS A 89 -14.49 -12.78 -12.69
CA HIS A 89 -14.12 -13.78 -11.69
C HIS A 89 -14.73 -13.44 -10.33
N PRO A 90 -15.23 -14.44 -9.57
CA PRO A 90 -15.81 -14.21 -8.25
C PRO A 90 -14.87 -13.43 -7.33
N MET A 91 -15.35 -12.29 -6.81
CA MET A 91 -14.49 -11.34 -6.11
C MET A 91 -15.20 -10.67 -4.94
N ALA A 92 -14.44 -10.41 -3.87
CA ALA A 92 -14.91 -9.65 -2.73
C ALA A 92 -13.87 -8.64 -2.24
N PHE A 93 -14.38 -7.50 -1.80
CA PHE A 93 -13.68 -6.54 -0.96
C PHE A 93 -13.80 -6.96 0.50
N VAL A 94 -12.68 -7.07 1.19
CA VAL A 94 -12.61 -7.55 2.57
C VAL A 94 -11.87 -6.54 3.43
N THR A 95 -12.48 -6.15 4.55
CA THR A 95 -11.85 -5.37 5.61
C THR A 95 -11.77 -6.18 6.89
N LEU A 96 -10.54 -6.43 7.36
CA LEU A 96 -10.25 -7.08 8.66
C LEU A 96 -9.67 -6.05 9.61
N THR A 97 -10.34 -5.81 10.74
CA THR A 97 -9.94 -4.77 11.69
C THR A 97 -9.24 -5.32 12.93
N ALA A 98 -8.52 -4.46 13.63
CA ALA A 98 -8.04 -4.74 14.97
C ALA A 98 -9.19 -4.78 15.99
N PRO A 99 -9.07 -5.58 17.08
CA PRO A 99 -9.98 -5.49 18.22
C PRO A 99 -9.91 -4.10 18.88
N SER A 100 -10.82 -3.85 19.82
CA SER A 100 -10.71 -2.66 20.68
C SER A 100 -9.71 -2.94 21.79
N PHE A 101 -8.81 -1.98 22.04
CA PHE A 101 -7.88 -1.98 23.18
C PHE A 101 -8.32 -0.98 24.27
N GLY A 102 -9.46 -0.34 24.09
CA GLY A 102 -9.92 0.78 24.92
C GLY A 102 -10.90 1.66 24.17
N ALA A 103 -11.63 2.49 24.91
CA ALA A 103 -12.52 3.48 24.32
C ALA A 103 -11.71 4.65 23.76
N VAL A 104 -12.03 5.09 22.54
CA VAL A 104 -11.38 6.22 21.86
C VAL A 104 -12.42 7.20 21.36
N HIS A 105 -11.99 8.44 21.08
CA HIS A 105 -12.78 9.40 20.31
C HIS A 105 -13.00 8.88 18.88
N SER A 106 -14.25 8.86 18.41
CA SER A 106 -14.63 8.39 17.08
C SER A 106 -15.70 9.29 16.47
N LEU A 107 -15.79 9.29 15.14
CA LEU A 107 -16.82 10.04 14.41
C LEU A 107 -18.23 9.56 14.76
N ALA A 108 -18.40 8.24 14.86
CA ALA A 108 -19.60 7.67 15.43
C ALA A 108 -19.57 7.94 16.95
N GLY A 109 -20.53 8.72 17.44
CA GLY A 109 -20.74 8.90 18.88
C GLY A 109 -20.96 7.55 19.58
N SER A 110 -20.50 7.45 20.82
CA SER A 110 -20.70 6.26 21.65
C SER A 110 -22.02 6.36 22.42
N ARG A 111 -22.72 5.23 22.55
CA ARG A 111 -23.89 5.11 23.44
C ARG A 111 -23.52 4.61 24.84
N ARG A 112 -22.24 4.31 25.11
CA ARG A 112 -21.78 3.78 26.40
C ARG A 112 -21.79 4.89 27.46
N ARG A 113 -22.59 4.71 28.51
CA ARG A 113 -22.70 5.62 29.65
C ARG A 113 -21.78 5.24 30.81
N GLY A 114 -21.61 6.17 31.75
CA GLY A 114 -20.83 5.99 32.98
C GLY A 114 -19.35 6.37 32.83
N THR A 115 -18.65 6.32 33.96
CA THR A 115 -17.22 6.63 34.09
C THR A 115 -16.41 5.36 34.35
N CYS A 116 -15.14 5.37 33.97
CA CYS A 116 -14.17 4.37 34.41
C CYS A 116 -13.71 4.68 35.85
N VAL A 117 -12.91 3.78 36.43
CA VAL A 117 -12.34 3.94 37.78
C VAL A 117 -11.42 5.17 37.91
N HIS A 118 -10.85 5.66 36.81
CA HIS A 118 -10.04 6.89 36.76
C HIS A 118 -10.90 8.15 36.52
N GLY A 119 -12.23 8.05 36.65
CA GLY A 119 -13.15 9.17 36.51
C GLY A 119 -13.41 9.66 35.09
N LYS A 120 -12.88 8.98 34.05
CA LYS A 120 -13.07 9.37 32.64
C LYS A 120 -14.30 8.72 32.01
N PRO A 121 -14.95 9.33 31.01
CA PRO A 121 -16.10 8.74 30.33
C PRO A 121 -15.79 7.40 29.65
N ARG A 122 -16.71 6.43 29.72
CA ARG A 122 -16.61 5.15 28.98
C ARG A 122 -17.04 5.25 27.51
N GLY A 123 -17.59 6.39 27.12
CA GLY A 123 -18.03 6.70 25.76
C GLY A 123 -17.91 8.19 25.48
N CYS A 124 -17.56 8.53 24.25
CA CYS A 124 -17.55 9.90 23.77
C CYS A 124 -18.94 10.28 23.25
N PHE A 125 -19.52 11.36 23.77
CA PHE A 125 -20.79 11.92 23.29
C PHE A 125 -20.58 13.19 22.44
N CYS A 126 -19.33 13.57 22.19
CA CYS A 126 -19.00 14.72 21.37
C CYS A 126 -19.32 14.44 19.90
N ASN A 127 -19.78 15.46 19.18
CA ASN A 127 -19.94 15.41 17.73
C ASN A 127 -18.63 15.83 17.06
N HIS A 128 -17.77 14.85 16.77
CA HIS A 128 -16.49 15.12 16.13
C HIS A 128 -16.66 15.38 14.63
N ARG A 129 -15.92 16.36 14.12
CA ARG A 129 -15.76 16.58 12.67
C ARG A 129 -14.64 15.70 12.14
N ASP A 130 -14.62 15.46 10.83
CA ASP A 130 -13.57 14.67 10.18
C ASP A 130 -12.16 15.20 10.38
N ASP A 131 -11.96 16.48 10.67
CA ASP A 131 -10.66 17.09 10.91
C ASP A 131 -10.28 17.19 12.41
N ASP A 132 -11.12 16.67 13.30
CA ASP A 132 -10.89 16.75 14.75
C ASP A 132 -9.64 15.96 15.18
N GLY A 133 -8.71 16.66 15.83
CA GLY A 133 -7.42 16.14 16.29
C GLY A 133 -7.54 15.13 17.44
N LEU A 134 -8.66 15.12 18.17
CA LEU A 134 -8.92 14.14 19.22
C LEU A 134 -9.27 12.76 18.67
N LEU A 135 -9.69 12.66 17.40
CA LEU A 135 -10.13 11.38 16.82
C LEU A 135 -9.03 10.31 16.91
N GLY A 136 -9.37 9.20 17.56
CA GLY A 136 -8.46 8.10 17.85
C GLY A 136 -7.66 8.21 19.15
N GLU A 137 -7.69 9.36 19.85
CA GLU A 137 -7.17 9.45 21.22
C GLU A 137 -8.04 8.61 22.18
N PRO A 138 -7.44 7.95 23.18
CA PRO A 138 -8.18 7.22 24.20
C PRO A 138 -8.96 8.19 25.09
N LEU A 139 -10.15 7.77 25.52
CA LEU A 139 -10.93 8.53 26.52
C LEU A 139 -10.26 8.50 27.91
N CYS A 140 -9.49 7.45 28.16
CA CYS A 140 -8.69 7.26 29.36
C CYS A 140 -7.43 6.49 28.98
N GLU A 141 -6.28 7.13 29.09
CA GLU A 141 -4.98 6.52 28.77
C GLU A 141 -4.68 5.31 29.67
N GLU A 142 -5.02 5.41 30.96
CA GLU A 142 -4.82 4.34 31.94
C GLU A 142 -5.74 3.12 31.69
N CYS A 143 -6.89 3.29 31.03
CA CYS A 143 -7.75 2.16 30.65
C CYS A 143 -7.40 1.56 29.29
N TYR A 144 -6.47 2.15 28.53
CA TYR A 144 -6.12 1.66 27.20
C TYR A 144 -5.04 0.59 27.29
N ASP A 145 -5.31 -0.60 26.73
CA ASP A 145 -4.37 -1.73 26.67
C ASP A 145 -3.30 -1.50 25.59
N TYR A 146 -2.30 -0.67 25.91
CA TYR A 146 -1.18 -0.39 25.02
C TYR A 146 -0.33 -1.63 24.72
N VAL A 147 -0.15 -2.52 25.69
CA VAL A 147 0.60 -3.77 25.50
C VAL A 147 -0.13 -4.67 24.51
N GLY A 148 -1.43 -4.91 24.73
CA GLY A 148 -2.26 -5.67 23.81
C GLY A 148 -2.32 -5.06 22.42
N HIS A 149 -2.38 -3.73 22.30
CA HIS A 149 -2.30 -3.02 21.02
C HIS A 149 -1.01 -3.38 20.28
N VAL A 150 0.13 -3.18 20.94
CA VAL A 150 1.45 -3.35 20.32
C VAL A 150 1.72 -4.82 19.96
N VAL A 151 1.38 -5.75 20.86
CA VAL A 151 1.50 -7.19 20.61
C VAL A 151 0.61 -7.60 19.44
N TRP A 152 -0.63 -7.13 19.39
CA TRP A 152 -1.53 -7.41 18.28
C TRP A 152 -0.98 -6.87 16.96
N GLN A 153 -0.52 -5.61 16.92
CA GLN A 153 0.07 -4.98 15.75
C GLN A 153 1.28 -5.76 15.21
N TYR A 154 2.15 -6.20 16.12
CA TYR A 154 3.37 -6.93 15.78
C TYR A 154 3.08 -8.31 15.17
N PHE A 155 2.03 -8.99 15.64
CA PHE A 155 1.59 -10.28 15.13
C PHE A 155 0.43 -10.23 14.15
N ALA A 156 -0.06 -9.05 13.76
CA ALA A 156 -1.07 -8.88 12.71
C ALA A 156 -0.69 -9.59 11.38
N PRO A 157 0.59 -9.64 10.94
CA PRO A 157 0.98 -10.46 9.79
C PRO A 157 0.78 -11.97 9.98
N GLU A 158 0.91 -12.48 11.21
CA GLU A 158 0.65 -13.90 11.52
C GLU A 158 -0.85 -14.21 11.49
N LEU A 159 -1.68 -13.31 12.04
CA LEU A 159 -3.14 -13.39 11.88
C LEU A 159 -3.53 -13.40 10.39
N TRP A 160 -2.90 -12.56 9.57
CA TRP A 160 -3.12 -12.55 8.12
C TRP A 160 -2.73 -13.88 7.46
N ARG A 161 -1.55 -14.41 7.78
CA ARG A 161 -1.09 -15.72 7.28
C ARG A 161 -2.12 -16.80 7.60
N ARG A 162 -2.53 -16.90 8.88
CA ARG A 162 -3.53 -17.87 9.35
C ARG A 162 -4.89 -17.68 8.69
N PHE A 163 -5.31 -16.43 8.48
CA PHE A 163 -6.53 -16.11 7.73
C PHE A 163 -6.47 -16.68 6.31
N THR A 164 -5.39 -16.47 5.57
CA THR A 164 -5.31 -17.00 4.20
C THR A 164 -5.25 -18.52 4.13
N ILE A 165 -4.68 -19.18 5.15
CA ILE A 165 -4.71 -20.65 5.27
C ILE A 165 -6.14 -21.11 5.55
N GLN A 166 -6.80 -20.52 6.55
CA GLN A 166 -8.16 -20.86 6.92
C GLN A 166 -9.17 -20.57 5.80
N LEU A 167 -8.97 -19.50 5.05
CA LEU A 167 -9.78 -19.13 3.89
C LEU A 167 -9.84 -20.25 2.85
N ARG A 168 -8.68 -20.84 2.51
CA ARG A 168 -8.62 -21.96 1.56
C ARG A 168 -9.30 -23.21 2.09
N ARG A 169 -9.13 -23.49 3.39
CA ARG A 169 -9.80 -24.61 4.07
C ARG A 169 -11.31 -24.45 4.07
N GLN A 170 -11.76 -23.24 4.38
CA GLN A 170 -13.18 -22.94 4.44
C GLN A 170 -13.81 -22.90 3.06
N LEU A 171 -13.11 -22.39 2.05
CA LEU A 171 -13.58 -22.43 0.67
C LEU A 171 -13.79 -23.87 0.19
N ALA A 172 -12.85 -24.78 0.47
CA ALA A 172 -13.03 -26.20 0.15
C ALA A 172 -14.28 -26.79 0.85
N TYR A 173 -14.53 -26.41 2.11
CA TYR A 173 -15.73 -26.81 2.84
C TYR A 173 -17.02 -26.26 2.21
N GLU A 174 -17.07 -24.98 1.82
CA GLU A 174 -18.25 -24.40 1.15
C GLU A 174 -18.53 -25.07 -0.20
N LEU A 175 -17.49 -25.60 -0.87
CA LEU A 175 -17.61 -26.34 -2.13
C LEU A 175 -17.94 -27.84 -1.93
N GLY A 176 -18.04 -28.33 -0.69
CA GLY A 176 -18.24 -29.75 -0.41
C GLY A 176 -17.05 -30.64 -0.80
N MET A 177 -15.85 -30.06 -0.90
CA MET A 177 -14.65 -30.72 -1.41
C MET A 177 -13.58 -30.92 -0.34
N THR A 178 -12.68 -31.87 -0.59
CA THR A 178 -11.40 -31.91 0.13
C THR A 178 -10.53 -30.71 -0.25
N GLN A 179 -9.61 -30.31 0.63
CA GLN A 179 -8.66 -29.22 0.32
C GLN A 179 -7.82 -29.52 -0.93
N LYS A 180 -7.48 -30.79 -1.17
CA LYS A 180 -6.71 -31.21 -2.35
C LYS A 180 -7.53 -31.02 -3.63
N ALA A 181 -8.76 -31.54 -3.66
CA ALA A 181 -9.65 -31.41 -4.82
C ALA A 181 -9.96 -29.93 -5.13
N ALA A 182 -10.27 -29.12 -4.11
CA ALA A 182 -10.50 -27.69 -4.31
C ALA A 182 -9.26 -26.97 -4.89
N ALA A 183 -8.05 -27.33 -4.44
CA ALA A 183 -6.81 -26.72 -4.93
C ALA A 183 -6.47 -27.08 -6.39
N GLU A 184 -7.10 -28.12 -6.94
CA GLU A 184 -6.97 -28.53 -8.34
C GLU A 184 -7.87 -27.72 -9.28
N ILE A 185 -8.94 -27.09 -8.78
CA ILE A 185 -9.91 -26.36 -9.61
C ILE A 185 -9.98 -24.85 -9.30
N VAL A 186 -9.65 -24.42 -8.08
CA VAL A 186 -9.76 -23.01 -7.67
C VAL A 186 -8.51 -22.52 -6.94
N ARG A 187 -8.13 -21.27 -7.23
CA ARG A 187 -7.04 -20.56 -6.58
C ARG A 187 -7.48 -19.21 -6.05
N VAL A 188 -7.19 -18.99 -4.77
CA VAL A 188 -7.35 -17.68 -4.12
C VAL A 188 -6.22 -16.74 -4.54
N GLN A 189 -6.54 -15.72 -5.34
CA GLN A 189 -5.68 -14.55 -5.56
C GLN A 189 -6.10 -13.41 -4.64
N LEU A 190 -5.12 -12.64 -4.16
CA LEU A 190 -5.42 -11.49 -3.33
C LEU A 190 -4.46 -10.34 -3.60
N ALA A 191 -4.94 -9.13 -3.38
CA ALA A 191 -4.12 -7.94 -3.18
C ALA A 191 -4.58 -7.27 -1.89
N LYS A 192 -3.66 -7.03 -0.96
CA LYS A 192 -3.95 -6.45 0.35
C LYS A 192 -3.16 -5.17 0.59
N VAL A 193 -3.76 -4.28 1.37
CA VAL A 193 -3.14 -3.08 1.93
C VAL A 193 -3.41 -3.06 3.44
N ALA A 194 -2.39 -2.79 4.23
CA ALA A 194 -2.51 -2.48 5.65
C ALA A 194 -2.67 -0.97 5.78
N GLU A 195 -3.73 -0.47 6.39
CA GLU A 195 -3.92 0.96 6.63
C GLU A 195 -4.01 1.22 8.13
N PHE A 196 -3.40 2.32 8.57
CA PHE A 196 -3.50 2.78 9.94
C PHE A 196 -4.81 3.54 10.17
N GLN A 197 -5.60 3.06 11.13
CA GLN A 197 -6.74 3.79 11.67
C GLN A 197 -6.26 4.98 12.51
N ARG A 198 -7.12 5.97 12.73
CA ARG A 198 -6.79 7.16 13.56
C ARG A 198 -6.26 6.83 14.95
N ARG A 199 -6.70 5.70 15.52
CA ARG A 199 -6.25 5.14 16.81
C ARG A 199 -4.92 4.38 16.75
N GLY A 200 -4.16 4.45 15.65
CA GLY A 200 -2.85 3.81 15.52
C GLY A 200 -2.83 2.32 15.19
N ALA A 201 -3.94 1.59 15.31
CA ALA A 201 -4.02 0.18 14.92
C ALA A 201 -4.21 0.01 13.40
N VAL A 202 -3.61 -1.02 12.80
CA VAL A 202 -3.83 -1.34 11.39
C VAL A 202 -5.14 -2.10 11.18
N HIS A 203 -5.80 -1.84 10.06
CA HIS A 203 -6.73 -2.78 9.45
C HIS A 203 -6.18 -3.24 8.10
N PHE A 204 -6.63 -4.40 7.63
CA PHE A 204 -6.31 -4.89 6.30
C PHE A 204 -7.50 -4.71 5.39
N HIS A 205 -7.27 -4.02 4.26
CA HIS A 205 -8.16 -4.05 3.11
C HIS A 205 -7.61 -5.03 2.10
N ALA A 206 -8.46 -5.88 1.53
CA ALA A 206 -8.06 -6.82 0.49
C ALA A 206 -9.13 -6.92 -0.60
N ILE A 207 -8.68 -7.02 -1.84
CA ILE A 207 -9.46 -7.67 -2.90
C ILE A 207 -9.05 -9.12 -2.92
N ILE A 208 -10.02 -10.02 -2.83
CA ILE A 208 -9.83 -11.45 -2.97
C ILE A 208 -10.63 -11.90 -4.18
N ARG A 209 -9.95 -12.54 -5.14
CA ARG A 209 -10.49 -13.06 -6.40
C ARG A 209 -10.27 -14.56 -6.46
N LEU A 210 -11.25 -15.30 -6.94
CA LEU A 210 -11.15 -16.73 -7.20
C LEU A 210 -10.87 -16.96 -8.69
N ASP A 211 -9.73 -17.58 -8.98
CA ASP A 211 -9.37 -17.99 -10.34
C ASP A 211 -9.49 -19.50 -10.47
N GLY A 212 -9.66 -19.99 -11.70
CA GLY A 212 -9.46 -21.39 -12.02
C GLY A 212 -7.99 -21.82 -11.87
N VAL A 213 -7.73 -23.08 -12.19
CA VAL A 213 -6.37 -23.62 -12.25
C VAL A 213 -6.11 -24.17 -13.65
N SER A 214 -5.08 -23.64 -14.30
CA SER A 214 -4.61 -24.09 -15.61
C SER A 214 -3.08 -24.12 -15.64
N PRO A 215 -2.47 -25.12 -16.32
CA PRO A 215 -1.03 -25.18 -16.52
C PRO A 215 -0.54 -24.12 -17.52
N THR A 216 -1.36 -23.75 -18.50
CA THR A 216 -0.99 -22.86 -19.62
C THR A 216 -1.58 -21.46 -19.47
N GLU A 217 -2.80 -21.34 -18.94
CA GLU A 217 -3.45 -20.06 -18.79
C GLU A 217 -3.05 -19.36 -17.49
N GLN A 218 -2.76 -18.06 -17.60
CA GLN A 218 -2.36 -17.26 -16.45
C GLN A 218 -3.55 -16.88 -15.57
N PHE A 219 -4.72 -16.64 -16.18
CA PHE A 219 -5.95 -16.14 -15.56
C PHE A 219 -7.18 -16.96 -16.00
N PRO A 220 -7.19 -18.30 -15.82
CA PRO A 220 -8.35 -19.11 -16.18
C PRO A 220 -9.56 -18.71 -15.30
N PRO A 221 -10.78 -18.70 -15.86
CA PRO A 221 -12.00 -18.50 -15.08
C PRO A 221 -12.17 -19.63 -14.06
N ALA A 222 -12.79 -19.30 -12.92
CA ALA A 222 -13.18 -20.33 -11.96
C ALA A 222 -14.36 -21.15 -12.51
N PRO A 223 -14.52 -22.43 -12.14
CA PRO A 223 -15.73 -23.20 -12.46
C PRO A 223 -16.99 -22.53 -11.93
N ASP A 224 -18.14 -22.76 -12.59
CA ASP A 224 -19.41 -22.10 -12.27
C ASP A 224 -19.89 -22.36 -10.84
N GLU A 225 -19.51 -23.50 -10.23
CA GLU A 225 -19.86 -23.82 -8.84
C GLU A 225 -19.11 -22.96 -7.82
N VAL A 226 -18.01 -22.31 -8.25
CA VAL A 226 -17.20 -21.42 -7.42
C VAL A 226 -17.76 -20.01 -7.53
N THR A 227 -18.62 -19.62 -6.57
CA THR A 227 -19.35 -18.34 -6.62
C THR A 227 -18.82 -17.29 -5.62
N GLU A 228 -19.26 -16.03 -5.73
CA GLU A 228 -18.96 -15.03 -4.68
C GLU A 228 -19.58 -15.42 -3.33
N ALA A 229 -20.72 -16.12 -3.33
CA ALA A 229 -21.36 -16.58 -2.10
C ALA A 229 -20.45 -17.53 -1.31
N CYS A 230 -19.78 -18.48 -2.00
CA CYS A 230 -18.77 -19.35 -1.41
C CYS A 230 -17.62 -18.53 -0.81
N LEU A 231 -17.14 -17.52 -1.53
CA LEU A 231 -16.07 -16.63 -1.04
C LEU A 231 -16.49 -15.86 0.21
N ILE A 232 -17.66 -15.23 0.20
CA ILE A 232 -18.16 -14.41 1.32
C ILE A 232 -18.30 -15.28 2.58
N ALA A 233 -18.95 -16.43 2.45
CA ALA A 233 -19.12 -17.38 3.55
C ALA A 233 -17.75 -17.84 4.08
N ALA A 234 -16.81 -18.15 3.19
CA ALA A 234 -15.47 -18.57 3.56
C ALA A 234 -14.70 -17.48 4.32
N VAL A 235 -14.76 -16.22 3.87
CA VAL A 235 -14.12 -15.08 4.52
C VAL A 235 -14.70 -14.83 5.92
N GLN A 236 -16.03 -14.82 6.04
CA GLN A 236 -16.72 -14.57 7.32
C GLN A 236 -16.39 -15.66 8.35
N LYS A 237 -16.49 -16.93 7.97
CA LYS A 237 -16.16 -18.06 8.87
C LYS A 237 -14.67 -18.07 9.21
N SER A 238 -13.77 -17.78 8.27
CA SER A 238 -12.33 -17.78 8.49
C SER A 238 -11.87 -16.67 9.42
N SER A 239 -12.35 -15.44 9.19
CA SER A 239 -12.03 -14.28 10.03
C SER A 239 -12.43 -14.48 11.49
N ARG A 240 -13.58 -15.12 11.76
CA ARG A 240 -14.02 -15.44 13.13
C ARG A 240 -13.22 -16.56 13.80
N ARG A 241 -12.76 -17.55 13.03
CA ARG A 241 -12.04 -18.73 13.56
C ARG A 241 -10.57 -18.47 13.85
N VAL A 242 -9.93 -17.55 13.12
CA VAL A 242 -8.49 -17.27 13.26
C VAL A 242 -8.17 -16.78 14.67
N ALA A 243 -7.21 -17.46 15.28
CA ALA A 243 -6.57 -17.06 16.52
C ALA A 243 -5.07 -17.30 16.43
N TYR A 244 -4.30 -16.52 17.19
CA TYR A 244 -2.89 -16.77 17.41
C TYR A 244 -2.54 -16.52 18.87
N GLU A 245 -1.95 -17.52 19.52
CA GLU A 245 -1.39 -17.37 20.86
C GLU A 245 0.00 -16.72 20.73
N ALA A 246 0.08 -15.46 21.12
CA ALA A 246 1.31 -14.70 21.10
C ALA A 246 2.19 -15.12 22.29
N PRO A 247 3.52 -15.23 22.12
CA PRO A 247 4.44 -15.43 23.24
C PRO A 247 4.16 -14.42 24.35
N ALA A 248 4.16 -14.84 25.62
CA ALA A 248 3.92 -13.92 26.73
C ALA A 248 4.97 -12.79 26.73
N VAL A 249 4.52 -11.56 26.95
CA VAL A 249 5.44 -10.46 27.26
C VAL A 249 5.96 -10.69 28.67
N ARG A 250 7.24 -10.40 28.91
CA ARG A 250 7.83 -10.49 30.26
C ARG A 250 6.95 -9.79 31.30
N GLY A 251 6.66 -10.47 32.41
CA GLY A 251 5.78 -9.96 33.47
C GLY A 251 4.31 -10.36 33.32
N GLU A 252 3.88 -10.89 32.16
CA GLU A 252 2.52 -11.42 32.00
C GLU A 252 2.43 -12.87 32.50
N ALA A 253 1.36 -13.17 33.24
CA ALA A 253 1.12 -14.50 33.79
C ALA A 253 0.65 -15.53 32.73
N SER A 254 0.17 -15.09 31.57
CA SER A 254 -0.33 -15.96 30.51
C SER A 254 -0.13 -15.35 29.12
N ALA A 255 -0.04 -16.21 28.11
CA ALA A 255 0.02 -15.82 26.72
C ALA A 255 -1.28 -15.15 26.25
N ARG A 256 -1.16 -14.18 25.34
CA ARG A 256 -2.31 -13.46 24.78
C ARG A 256 -2.86 -14.18 23.55
N VAL A 257 -4.17 -14.45 23.53
CA VAL A 257 -4.86 -14.97 22.34
C VAL A 257 -5.33 -13.82 21.45
N LEU A 258 -4.62 -13.60 20.35
CA LEU A 258 -4.90 -12.56 19.38
C LEU A 258 -5.96 -13.01 18.37
N ARG A 259 -6.88 -12.12 18.03
CA ARG A 259 -7.97 -12.32 17.06
C ARG A 259 -8.23 -11.06 16.24
N TRP A 260 -8.98 -11.17 15.15
CA TRP A 260 -9.54 -10.01 14.48
C TRP A 260 -10.62 -9.34 15.35
N GLY A 261 -10.83 -8.04 15.13
CA GLY A 261 -11.92 -7.30 15.75
C GLY A 261 -13.30 -7.73 15.24
N ALA A 262 -14.34 -7.33 15.95
CA ALA A 262 -15.73 -7.67 15.60
C ALA A 262 -16.20 -7.00 14.30
N GLN A 263 -15.60 -5.87 13.91
CA GLN A 263 -15.92 -5.16 12.68
C GLN A 263 -15.17 -5.82 11.53
N ILE A 264 -15.86 -6.73 10.85
CA ILE A 264 -15.41 -7.36 9.61
C ILE A 264 -16.42 -6.97 8.53
N ASP A 265 -15.92 -6.39 7.44
CA ASP A 265 -16.75 -6.01 6.30
C ASP A 265 -16.34 -6.85 5.09
N VAL A 266 -17.33 -7.41 4.41
CA VAL A 266 -17.15 -8.25 3.21
C VAL A 266 -18.22 -7.85 2.22
N GLN A 267 -17.80 -7.29 1.09
CA GLN A 267 -18.69 -6.82 0.05
C GLN A 267 -18.33 -7.51 -1.26
N PRO A 268 -19.31 -8.14 -1.97
CA PRO A 268 -19.05 -8.65 -3.30
C PRO A 268 -18.65 -7.49 -4.23
N ILE A 269 -17.77 -7.77 -5.17
CA ILE A 269 -17.38 -6.83 -6.22
C ILE A 269 -18.01 -7.36 -7.51
N VAL A 270 -18.99 -6.62 -8.01
CA VAL A 270 -19.69 -6.94 -9.26
C VAL A 270 -19.21 -6.01 -10.37
N ARG A 271 -19.01 -6.56 -11.56
CA ARG A 271 -18.76 -5.76 -12.75
C ARG A 271 -20.02 -4.96 -13.09
N ARG A 272 -19.87 -3.64 -13.26
CA ARG A 272 -20.95 -2.76 -13.75
C ARG A 272 -20.42 -1.84 -14.84
N GLU A 273 -21.25 -1.62 -15.84
CA GLU A 273 -21.17 -0.43 -16.70
C GLU A 273 -21.78 0.76 -15.93
N GLY A 274 -21.00 1.42 -15.04
CA GLY A 274 -21.44 2.63 -14.33
C GLY A 274 -21.13 2.68 -12.82
N LEU A 275 -21.37 3.83 -12.19
CA LEU A 275 -20.97 4.20 -10.81
C LEU A 275 -22.10 4.14 -9.77
N ASP A 276 -23.19 3.40 -10.01
CA ASP A 276 -24.36 3.46 -9.13
C ASP A 276 -24.37 2.35 -8.06
N GLY A 277 -24.59 2.74 -6.79
CA GLY A 277 -25.23 1.97 -5.70
C GLY A 277 -24.55 0.73 -5.09
N THR A 278 -23.89 -0.12 -5.87
CA THR A 278 -23.11 -1.29 -5.38
C THR A 278 -21.68 -1.19 -5.87
N LEU A 279 -20.71 -1.66 -5.08
CA LEU A 279 -19.27 -1.47 -5.35
C LEU A 279 -18.81 -2.09 -6.68
N SER A 280 -18.50 -1.25 -7.69
CA SER A 280 -17.89 -1.70 -8.95
C SER A 280 -16.40 -2.02 -8.78
N ASP A 281 -15.90 -2.96 -9.58
CA ASP A 281 -14.48 -3.35 -9.67
C ASP A 281 -13.51 -2.15 -9.74
N ARG A 282 -13.81 -1.18 -10.60
CA ARG A 282 -13.02 0.04 -10.80
C ARG A 282 -13.08 0.97 -9.59
N ALA A 283 -14.27 1.13 -8.99
CA ALA A 283 -14.43 1.97 -7.80
C ALA A 283 -13.68 1.38 -6.60
N VAL A 284 -13.75 0.07 -6.38
CA VAL A 284 -13.04 -0.60 -5.29
C VAL A 284 -11.54 -0.57 -5.49
N ALA A 285 -11.05 -0.85 -6.69
CA ALA A 285 -9.62 -0.80 -6.96
C ALA A 285 -9.06 0.62 -6.84
N ALA A 286 -9.80 1.65 -7.28
CA ALA A 286 -9.47 3.05 -7.03
C ALA A 286 -9.45 3.39 -5.53
N TYR A 287 -10.44 2.89 -4.79
CA TYR A 287 -10.54 3.04 -3.34
C TYR A 287 -9.33 2.41 -2.63
N ILE A 288 -8.94 1.17 -2.94
CA ILE A 288 -7.78 0.53 -2.30
C ILE A 288 -6.47 1.21 -2.66
N ALA A 289 -6.30 1.62 -3.91
CA ALA A 289 -5.11 2.34 -4.34
C ALA A 289 -4.97 3.70 -3.63
N LYS A 290 -6.08 4.33 -3.20
CA LYS A 290 -6.06 5.52 -2.33
C LYS A 290 -5.31 5.26 -1.03
N TYR A 291 -5.45 4.05 -0.48
CA TYR A 291 -4.82 3.67 0.78
C TYR A 291 -3.37 3.23 0.64
N ALA A 292 -2.94 2.78 -0.56
CA ALA A 292 -1.57 2.34 -0.84
C ALA A 292 -0.46 3.33 -0.41
N THR A 293 -0.76 4.62 -0.37
CA THR A 293 0.18 5.67 0.02
C THR A 293 0.10 6.14 1.47
N LYS A 294 -0.92 5.71 2.23
CA LYS A 294 -1.06 6.16 3.62
C LYS A 294 0.10 5.64 4.48
N ALA A 295 0.49 6.42 5.47
CA ALA A 295 1.60 6.11 6.36
C ALA A 295 1.26 6.47 7.81
N THR A 296 2.05 5.98 8.77
CA THR A 296 1.86 6.32 10.19
C THR A 296 1.99 7.81 10.44
N GLU A 297 2.80 8.52 9.64
CA GLU A 297 2.94 9.96 9.75
C GLU A 297 1.68 10.75 9.33
N ASP A 298 0.72 10.11 8.64
CA ASP A 298 -0.57 10.73 8.31
C ASP A 298 -1.49 10.81 9.54
N LEU A 299 -1.28 9.94 10.54
CA LEU A 299 -1.96 10.01 11.84
C LEU A 299 -1.56 11.24 12.64
N SER A 300 -0.43 11.86 12.28
CA SER A 300 0.12 13.07 12.90
C SER A 300 -0.18 14.33 12.08
N SER A 301 -1.12 14.30 11.13
CA SER A 301 -1.41 15.41 10.20
C SER A 301 -2.13 16.62 10.82
N GLY A 302 -2.38 16.62 12.14
CA GLY A 302 -3.02 17.75 12.83
C GLY A 302 -2.29 18.24 14.09
N SER A 303 -1.26 17.53 14.55
CA SER A 303 -0.48 17.94 15.73
C SER A 303 0.86 17.19 15.72
N ARG A 304 1.96 17.93 15.83
CA ARG A 304 3.20 17.35 16.33
C ARG A 304 2.90 16.96 17.78
N ASP A 305 2.93 15.66 18.06
CA ASP A 305 2.75 15.00 19.36
C ASP A 305 1.31 14.71 19.83
N ARG A 306 0.72 13.66 19.24
CA ARG A 306 -0.41 12.94 19.83
C ARG A 306 0.07 12.09 21.02
N PRO A 307 -0.39 12.35 22.28
CA PRO A 307 0.01 11.57 23.45
C PRO A 307 -0.20 10.07 23.25
N HIS A 308 -1.33 9.67 22.65
CA HIS A 308 -1.61 8.28 22.34
C HIS A 308 -0.54 7.62 21.46
N VAL A 309 -0.08 8.32 20.41
CA VAL A 309 0.95 7.79 19.50
C VAL A 309 2.30 7.67 20.20
N LYS A 310 2.63 8.60 21.11
CA LYS A 310 3.83 8.49 21.94
C LYS A 310 3.77 7.29 22.86
N ALA A 311 2.64 7.10 23.54
CA ALA A 311 2.44 5.96 24.43
C ALA A 311 2.61 4.63 23.69
N ILE A 312 2.02 4.47 22.49
CA ILE A 312 2.23 3.25 21.68
C ILE A 312 3.71 3.01 21.35
N LYS A 313 4.44 4.07 20.96
CA LYS A 313 5.88 3.96 20.64
C LYS A 313 6.70 3.58 21.86
N ALA A 314 6.47 4.27 22.97
CA ALA A 314 7.15 4.02 24.24
C ALA A 314 6.88 2.59 24.73
N THR A 315 5.63 2.11 24.65
CA THR A 315 5.30 0.72 24.98
C THR A 315 6.03 -0.29 24.07
N ALA A 316 6.14 -0.01 22.77
CA ALA A 316 6.87 -0.88 21.85
C ALA A 316 8.38 -0.93 22.14
N GLU A 317 8.97 0.18 22.58
CA GLU A 317 10.37 0.27 23.00
C GLU A 317 10.60 -0.46 24.32
N LEU A 318 9.73 -0.22 25.32
CA LEU A 318 9.76 -0.88 26.63
C LEU A 318 9.69 -2.42 26.50
N ILE A 319 8.72 -2.93 25.74
CA ILE A 319 8.57 -4.38 25.53
C ILE A 319 9.84 -4.96 24.90
N ALA A 320 10.45 -4.26 23.94
CA ALA A 320 11.67 -4.75 23.29
C ALA A 320 12.87 -4.79 24.25
N GLU A 321 13.00 -3.78 25.12
CA GLU A 321 14.08 -3.68 26.10
C GLU A 321 13.97 -4.75 27.20
N GLU A 322 12.80 -4.87 27.82
CA GLU A 322 12.60 -5.76 28.97
C GLU A 322 12.69 -7.24 28.62
N ASN A 323 12.33 -7.62 27.39
CA ASN A 323 12.32 -9.01 26.94
C ASN A 323 13.68 -9.49 26.39
N GLY A 324 14.60 -8.57 26.09
CA GLY A 324 15.95 -8.90 25.61
C GLY A 324 16.05 -9.36 24.15
N PRO A 325 17.28 -9.55 23.64
CA PRO A 325 17.55 -9.76 22.21
C PRO A 325 17.13 -11.14 21.67
N GLU A 326 17.03 -12.15 22.52
CA GLU A 326 16.59 -13.51 22.15
C GLU A 326 15.05 -13.66 22.14
N SER A 327 14.32 -12.62 22.56
CA SER A 327 12.87 -12.65 22.60
C SER A 327 12.25 -12.58 21.19
N PRO A 328 11.08 -13.21 20.98
CA PRO A 328 10.24 -12.95 19.80
C PRO A 328 9.92 -11.46 19.57
N TYR A 329 10.04 -10.63 20.61
CA TYR A 329 9.83 -9.19 20.59
C TYR A 329 11.08 -8.34 20.34
N ALA A 330 12.27 -8.93 20.13
CA ALA A 330 13.53 -8.19 20.00
C ALA A 330 13.53 -7.14 18.86
N LEU A 331 12.77 -7.36 17.79
CA LEU A 331 12.66 -6.43 16.67
C LEU A 331 11.59 -5.35 16.88
N LEU A 332 10.81 -5.42 17.96
CA LEU A 332 9.68 -4.52 18.19
C LEU A 332 10.11 -3.06 18.33
N GLY A 333 11.23 -2.79 19.00
CA GLY A 333 11.82 -1.45 19.09
C GLY A 333 12.19 -0.88 17.71
N LYS A 334 12.75 -1.71 16.81
CA LYS A 334 13.01 -1.33 15.41
C LYS A 334 11.72 -1.02 14.62
N ARG A 335 10.55 -1.41 15.14
CA ARG A 335 9.22 -1.16 14.57
C ARG A 335 8.40 -0.13 15.36
N SER A 336 8.96 0.53 16.39
CA SER A 336 8.24 1.55 17.17
C SER A 336 7.74 2.70 16.27
N HIS A 337 8.56 3.13 15.31
CA HIS A 337 8.19 4.13 14.31
C HIS A 337 7.01 3.72 13.38
N MET A 338 6.66 2.42 13.34
CA MET A 338 5.47 1.89 12.68
C MET A 338 4.39 1.41 13.68
N LEU A 339 4.42 1.91 14.92
CA LEU A 339 3.47 1.57 15.98
C LEU A 339 3.39 0.05 16.23
N GLY A 340 4.55 -0.62 16.20
CA GLY A 340 4.68 -2.06 16.41
C GLY A 340 4.37 -2.92 15.17
N PHE A 341 3.77 -2.36 14.11
CA PHE A 341 3.49 -3.14 12.90
C PHE A 341 4.79 -3.55 12.20
N ARG A 342 4.95 -4.83 11.85
CA ARG A 342 6.16 -5.35 11.17
C ARG A 342 5.93 -5.84 9.74
N GLY A 343 4.69 -5.77 9.25
CA GLY A 343 4.32 -6.30 7.94
C GLY A 343 4.60 -5.35 6.78
N HIS A 344 4.48 -5.88 5.56
CA HIS A 344 4.42 -5.05 4.36
C HIS A 344 3.10 -4.28 4.30
N PHE A 345 3.20 -3.00 3.93
CA PHE A 345 2.04 -2.13 3.77
C PHE A 345 1.13 -2.57 2.62
N SER A 346 1.70 -3.10 1.54
CA SER A 346 0.93 -3.71 0.46
C SER A 346 1.59 -5.00 -0.02
N SER A 347 0.79 -5.97 -0.42
CA SER A 347 1.28 -7.21 -1.03
C SER A 347 0.19 -7.83 -1.89
N LYS A 348 0.57 -8.60 -2.90
CA LYS A 348 -0.37 -9.36 -3.73
C LYS A 348 0.13 -10.77 -4.00
N SER A 349 -0.77 -11.66 -4.39
CA SER A 349 -0.43 -12.95 -4.96
C SER A 349 0.34 -12.76 -6.28
N ARG A 350 1.21 -13.72 -6.60
CA ARG A 350 2.06 -13.67 -7.80
C ARG A 350 1.25 -13.52 -9.09
N ARG A 351 0.13 -14.27 -9.21
CA ARG A 351 -0.75 -14.28 -10.39
C ARG A 351 -1.95 -13.33 -10.29
N TYR A 352 -1.99 -12.44 -9.30
CA TYR A 352 -3.12 -11.49 -9.19
C TYR A 352 -3.18 -10.51 -10.38
N SER A 353 -2.02 -9.98 -10.79
CA SER A 353 -1.89 -8.99 -11.87
C SER A 353 -0.42 -8.76 -12.24
N VAL A 354 -0.15 -7.74 -13.07
CA VAL A 354 1.20 -7.20 -13.33
C VAL A 354 2.00 -6.86 -12.08
N THR A 355 3.31 -6.69 -12.21
CA THR A 355 4.18 -6.29 -11.09
C THR A 355 4.57 -4.81 -11.16
N LEU A 356 4.86 -4.21 -10.00
CA LEU A 356 5.48 -2.87 -9.96
C LEU A 356 6.82 -2.84 -10.72
N GLY A 357 7.55 -3.97 -10.77
CA GLY A 357 8.77 -4.11 -11.55
C GLY A 357 8.51 -3.97 -13.06
N SER A 358 7.46 -4.63 -13.56
CA SER A 358 7.01 -4.54 -14.96
C SER A 358 6.58 -3.12 -15.32
N LEU A 359 5.83 -2.43 -14.45
CA LEU A 359 5.42 -1.04 -14.67
C LEU A 359 6.63 -0.08 -14.73
N ARG A 360 7.59 -0.25 -13.81
CA ARG A 360 8.87 0.49 -13.86
C ARG A 360 9.67 0.15 -15.12
N GLY A 361 9.69 -1.11 -15.53
CA GLY A 361 10.34 -1.58 -16.76
C GLY A 361 9.75 -0.93 -18.01
N ALA A 362 8.42 -0.92 -18.14
CA ALA A 362 7.73 -0.27 -19.25
C ALA A 362 8.07 1.24 -19.32
N ARG A 363 8.15 1.93 -18.18
CA ARG A 363 8.60 3.33 -18.15
C ARG A 363 10.07 3.49 -18.58
N ARG A 364 10.95 2.56 -18.22
CA ARG A 364 12.36 2.59 -18.67
C ARG A 364 12.46 2.35 -20.18
N ALA A 365 11.76 1.35 -20.70
CA ALA A 365 11.70 1.05 -22.14
C ALA A 365 11.19 2.25 -22.94
N TRP A 366 10.12 2.91 -22.47
CA TRP A 366 9.62 4.13 -23.10
C TRP A 366 10.66 5.27 -23.11
N ARG A 367 11.42 5.45 -22.02
CA ARG A 367 12.52 6.44 -21.99
C ARG A 367 13.67 6.07 -22.93
N LEU A 368 13.96 4.78 -23.07
CA LEU A 368 14.99 4.26 -23.96
C LEU A 368 14.62 4.51 -25.43
N ALA A 369 13.39 4.18 -25.83
CA ALA A 369 12.87 4.44 -27.17
C ALA A 369 12.99 5.92 -27.54
N ARG A 370 12.62 6.83 -26.62
CA ARG A 370 12.82 8.28 -26.81
C ARG A 370 14.28 8.72 -26.90
N THR A 371 15.20 7.93 -26.34
CA THR A 371 16.64 8.19 -26.44
C THR A 371 17.15 7.77 -27.81
N VAL A 372 16.68 6.63 -28.33
CA VAL A 372 16.92 6.15 -29.70
C VAL A 372 16.41 7.17 -30.72
N GLU A 373 15.14 7.60 -30.61
CA GLU A 373 14.54 8.61 -31.50
C GLU A 373 15.40 9.87 -31.59
N ARG A 374 15.85 10.41 -30.44
CA ARG A 374 16.72 11.59 -30.38
C ARG A 374 18.12 11.36 -30.92
N ALA A 375 18.62 10.13 -30.87
CA ALA A 375 19.90 9.79 -31.49
C ALA A 375 19.76 9.80 -33.02
N LYS A 376 18.68 9.20 -33.55
CA LYS A 376 18.35 9.26 -34.98
C LYS A 376 18.18 10.70 -35.48
N GLU A 377 17.47 11.56 -34.74
CA GLU A 377 17.33 12.99 -35.04
C GLU A 377 18.69 13.74 -35.12
N LYS A 378 19.73 13.21 -34.46
CA LYS A 378 21.09 13.76 -34.47
C LYS A 378 21.99 13.12 -35.52
N GLY A 379 21.45 12.26 -36.39
CA GLY A 379 22.18 11.61 -37.48
C GLY A 379 22.87 10.30 -37.10
N TYR A 380 22.62 9.74 -35.91
CA TYR A 380 23.13 8.41 -35.56
C TYR A 380 22.23 7.33 -36.14
N ASP A 381 22.81 6.38 -36.88
CA ASP A 381 22.11 5.19 -37.35
C ASP A 381 22.10 4.10 -36.27
N VAL A 382 21.07 4.11 -35.44
CA VAL A 382 20.96 3.23 -34.28
C VAL A 382 19.52 2.83 -33.99
N ASP A 383 19.25 1.53 -33.91
CA ASP A 383 17.91 1.00 -33.60
C ASP A 383 17.69 0.71 -32.11
N GLU A 384 18.76 0.41 -31.37
CA GLU A 384 18.73 0.21 -29.92
C GLU A 384 19.97 0.82 -29.26
N VAL A 385 19.86 1.23 -28.00
CA VAL A 385 21.01 1.73 -27.25
C VAL A 385 21.23 0.94 -25.97
N LEU A 386 22.48 0.65 -25.66
CA LEU A 386 22.91 0.11 -24.38
C LEU A 386 23.37 1.27 -23.49
N VAL A 387 22.79 1.38 -22.29
CA VAL A 387 23.22 2.35 -21.28
C VAL A 387 23.98 1.61 -20.18
N VAL A 388 25.29 1.80 -20.13
CA VAL A 388 26.17 1.28 -19.09
C VAL A 388 26.48 2.42 -18.13
N GLY A 389 26.35 2.20 -16.83
CA GLY A 389 26.68 3.22 -15.83
C GLY A 389 27.37 2.64 -14.61
N SER A 390 28.33 3.39 -14.09
CA SER A 390 29.02 3.13 -12.83
C SER A 390 28.67 4.27 -11.87
N TRP A 391 27.96 3.95 -10.79
CA TRP A 391 27.38 4.95 -9.89
C TRP A 391 27.69 4.63 -8.44
N SER A 392 28.08 5.66 -7.68
CA SER A 392 28.32 5.60 -6.25
C SER A 392 27.36 6.50 -5.49
N PHE A 393 26.90 6.08 -4.32
CA PHE A 393 26.01 6.88 -3.48
C PHE A 393 26.76 8.08 -2.87
N ALA A 394 26.21 9.28 -3.05
CA ALA A 394 26.79 10.54 -2.57
C ALA A 394 25.88 11.28 -1.55
N GLY A 395 24.75 10.68 -1.17
CA GLY A 395 23.84 11.21 -0.16
C GLY A 395 22.40 11.41 -0.64
N MET A 396 21.63 12.15 0.14
CA MET A 396 20.20 12.39 -0.06
C MET A 396 19.91 13.90 -0.09
N GLY A 397 18.88 14.27 -0.83
CA GLY A 397 18.35 15.63 -0.87
C GLY A 397 18.99 16.53 -1.92
N TRP A 398 18.42 17.72 -2.04
CA TRP A 398 19.02 18.82 -2.77
C TRP A 398 20.18 19.41 -1.94
N ARG A 399 21.09 20.16 -2.57
CA ARG A 399 22.25 20.74 -1.87
C ARG A 399 21.86 21.84 -0.88
N ASN A 400 20.78 22.54 -1.16
CA ASN A 400 20.24 23.60 -0.30
C ASN A 400 18.71 23.53 -0.25
N GLU A 401 18.14 24.24 0.73
CA GLU A 401 16.71 24.24 0.98
C GLU A 401 15.91 25.01 -0.09
N GLY A 402 16.55 25.96 -0.79
CA GLY A 402 15.95 26.70 -1.89
C GLY A 402 15.64 25.80 -3.09
N ASP A 403 16.60 24.96 -3.50
CA ASP A 403 16.42 23.96 -4.56
C ASP A 403 15.34 22.94 -4.18
N ARG A 404 15.29 22.57 -2.90
CA ARG A 404 14.24 21.71 -2.36
C ARG A 404 12.87 22.37 -2.47
N ALA A 405 12.75 23.64 -2.09
CA ALA A 405 11.50 24.40 -2.20
C ALA A 405 11.06 24.53 -3.67
N LEU A 406 11.97 24.88 -4.58
CA LEU A 406 11.69 24.96 -6.01
C LEU A 406 11.24 23.62 -6.60
N ALA A 407 11.87 22.51 -6.19
CA ALA A 407 11.44 21.18 -6.61
C ALA A 407 10.03 20.84 -6.12
N ILE A 408 9.66 21.24 -4.89
CA ILE A 408 8.32 21.04 -4.33
C ILE A 408 7.28 21.86 -5.10
N GLU A 409 7.52 23.15 -5.31
CA GLU A 409 6.61 24.03 -6.06
C GLU A 409 6.43 23.57 -7.50
N ALA A 410 7.53 23.23 -8.19
CA ALA A 410 7.46 22.71 -9.55
C ALA A 410 6.73 21.35 -9.62
N ALA A 411 6.88 20.50 -8.61
CA ALA A 411 6.10 19.27 -8.52
C ALA A 411 4.60 19.56 -8.42
N ARG A 412 4.21 20.58 -7.65
CA ARG A 412 2.81 21.01 -7.48
C ARG A 412 2.24 21.56 -8.79
N ALA A 413 2.92 22.54 -9.38
CA ALA A 413 2.52 23.13 -10.65
C ALA A 413 2.40 22.09 -11.77
N ALA A 414 3.33 21.13 -11.84
CA ALA A 414 3.28 20.05 -12.82
C ALA A 414 2.07 19.12 -12.62
N ARG A 415 1.57 18.94 -11.39
CA ARG A 415 0.35 18.17 -11.11
C ARG A 415 -0.89 18.98 -11.48
N GLU A 416 -0.98 20.22 -11.02
CA GLU A 416 -2.09 21.13 -11.32
C GLU A 416 -2.29 21.28 -12.84
N TRP A 417 -1.20 21.44 -13.59
CA TRP A 417 -1.26 21.50 -15.05
C TRP A 417 -1.80 20.21 -15.68
N ARG A 418 -1.41 19.03 -15.18
CA ARG A 418 -1.92 17.74 -15.67
C ARG A 418 -3.39 17.57 -15.34
N ASP A 419 -3.81 17.92 -14.13
CA ASP A 419 -5.21 17.85 -13.70
C ASP A 419 -6.08 18.80 -14.52
N ALA A 420 -5.64 20.04 -14.72
CA ALA A 420 -6.32 20.99 -15.60
C ALA A 420 -6.44 20.48 -17.04
N ARG A 421 -5.38 19.83 -17.56
CA ARG A 421 -5.41 19.24 -18.90
C ARG A 421 -6.37 18.05 -18.99
N ARG A 422 -6.45 17.20 -17.96
CA ARG A 422 -7.44 16.10 -17.88
C ARG A 422 -8.86 16.64 -17.94
N VAL A 423 -9.19 17.64 -17.12
CA VAL A 423 -10.52 18.27 -17.10
C VAL A 423 -10.89 18.89 -18.45
N ARG A 424 -9.92 19.50 -19.15
CA ARG A 424 -10.13 20.02 -20.52
C ARG A 424 -10.40 18.91 -21.54
N PHE A 425 -9.69 17.78 -21.45
CA PHE A 425 -9.94 16.64 -22.35
C PHE A 425 -11.30 15.98 -22.09
N GLU A 426 -11.70 15.83 -20.82
CA GLU A 426 -13.00 15.27 -20.45
C GLU A 426 -14.17 16.16 -20.89
N SER A 427 -14.03 17.49 -20.77
CA SER A 427 -15.05 18.44 -21.23
C SER A 427 -15.16 18.57 -22.76
N GLN A 428 -14.09 18.26 -23.50
CA GLN A 428 -14.13 18.18 -24.96
C GLN A 428 -14.79 16.89 -25.46
N ARG A 429 -14.57 15.77 -24.76
CA ARG A 429 -15.18 14.48 -25.10
C ARG A 429 -16.70 14.46 -24.83
N GLY A 430 -17.16 15.12 -23.77
CA GLY A 430 -18.59 15.33 -23.52
C GLY A 430 -19.28 16.30 -24.49
N LYS A 431 -18.54 16.99 -25.36
CA LYS A 431 -19.08 17.85 -26.43
C LYS A 431 -19.02 17.21 -27.82
N SER A 432 -18.32 16.09 -27.97
CA SER A 432 -18.29 15.33 -29.22
C SER A 432 -19.31 14.18 -29.24
N ASP A 433 -19.81 13.80 -28.06
CA ASP A 433 -20.82 12.76 -27.86
C ASP A 433 -22.23 13.35 -27.59
N ALA A 434 -22.40 14.66 -27.79
CA ALA A 434 -23.66 15.41 -27.78
C ALA A 434 -23.80 16.18 -29.10
#